data_AF-A0A0F9IVY2-F1
#
_entry.id   AF-A0A0F9IVY2-F1
#
_cell.length_a   1.000
_cell.length_b   1.000
_cell.length_c   1.000
_cell.angle_alpha   90.00
_cell.angle_beta   90.00
_cell.angle_gamma   90.00
#
_symmetry.space_group_name_H-M   'P 1'
#
loop_
_entity.id
_entity.type
_entity.pdbx_description
1 polymer ?
#
loop_
_entity_poly.entity_id
_entity_poly.type
_entity_poly.pdbx_seq_one_letter_code
_entity_poly.pdbx_strand_id
1 'polypeptide(L)' 'MEATTKNIVAYVNKTLDRTKSNNVAICLGRLNKNTLKALACHFKSVQLEPFGYIRFER' A
#
# COMPACT_ATOMS: atom_id res chain seq x y z
N MET A 1 -3.44 12.31 -9.98
CA MET A 1 -3.32 11.15 -9.07
C MET A 1 -4.70 10.56 -8.88
N GLU A 2 -4.87 9.25 -9.10
CA GLU A 2 -6.17 8.57 -8.99
C GLU A 2 -6.69 8.62 -7.54
N ALA A 3 -8.00 8.83 -7.34
CA ALA A 3 -8.60 8.96 -6.01
C ALA A 3 -8.30 7.72 -5.13
N THR A 4 -8.32 6.53 -5.74
CA THR A 4 -8.01 5.24 -5.11
C THR A 4 -6.59 5.19 -4.56
N THR A 5 -5.59 5.61 -5.34
CA THR A 5 -4.18 5.63 -4.87
C THR A 5 -4.02 6.54 -3.66
N LYS A 6 -4.63 7.73 -3.68
CA LYS A 6 -4.56 8.68 -2.57
C LYS A 6 -5.13 8.09 -1.28
N ASN A 7 -6.26 7.42 -1.38
CA ASN A 7 -6.92 6.79 -0.23
C ASN A 7 -6.09 5.64 0.34
N ILE A 8 -5.52 4.79 -0.52
CA ILE A 8 -4.63 3.69 -0.09
C ILE A 8 -3.39 4.25 0.60
N VAL A 9 -2.73 5.26 0.02
CA VAL A 9 -1.53 5.88 0.62
C VAL A 9 -1.84 6.44 2.00
N ALA A 10 -2.96 7.16 2.15
CA ALA A 10 -3.38 7.71 3.44
C ALA A 10 -3.67 6.61 4.47
N TYR A 11 -4.36 5.55 4.05
CA TYR A 11 -4.69 4.41 4.92
C TYR A 11 -3.44 3.65 5.39
N VAL A 12 -2.52 3.34 4.47
CA VAL A 12 -1.26 2.65 4.78
C VAL A 12 -0.42 3.48 5.74
N ASN A 13 -0.21 4.77 5.47
CA ASN A 13 0.56 5.66 6.36
C ASN A 13 -0.06 5.73 7.76
N LYS A 14 -1.38 5.97 7.84
CA LYS A 14 -2.08 5.98 9.13
C LYS A 14 -1.91 4.67 9.90
N THR A 15 -1.87 3.54 9.20
CA THR A 15 -1.68 2.23 9.83
C THR A 15 -0.25 2.06 10.35
N LEU A 16 0.76 2.41 9.54
CA LEU A 16 2.17 2.40 9.93
C LEU A 16 2.44 3.29 11.15
N ASP A 17 1.88 4.51 11.15
CA ASP A 17 2.00 5.45 12.28
C ASP A 17 1.32 4.89 13.54
N ARG A 18 0.15 4.24 13.40
CA ARG A 18 -0.58 3.62 14.52
C ARG A 18 0.18 2.42 15.12
N THR A 19 0.79 1.59 14.28
CA THR A 19 1.53 0.40 14.73
C THR A 19 3.00 0.70 15.06
N LYS A 20 3.46 1.93 14.84
CA LYS A 20 4.89 2.33 14.95
C LYS A 20 5.81 1.37 14.19
N SER A 21 5.34 0.88 13.04
CA SER A 21 6.04 -0.09 12.20
C SER A 21 6.49 0.57 10.90
N ASN A 22 7.59 0.10 10.33
CA ASN A 22 8.07 0.56 9.02
C ASN A 22 7.47 -0.22 7.84
N ASN A 23 6.79 -1.33 8.12
CA ASN A 23 6.07 -2.11 7.12
C ASN A 23 4.70 -2.58 7.62
N VAL A 24 3.78 -2.79 6.69
CA VAL A 24 2.43 -3.33 6.96
C VAL A 24 1.92 -4.12 5.75
N ALA A 25 1.26 -5.25 6.00
CA ALA A 25 0.53 -6.00 4.99
C ALA A 25 -0.96 -5.68 5.06
N ILE A 26 -1.55 -5.25 3.95
CA ILE A 26 -2.96 -4.87 3.85
C ILE A 26 -3.64 -5.68 2.75
N CYS A 27 -4.77 -6.30 3.07
CA CYS A 27 -5.63 -6.93 2.08
C CYS A 27 -6.40 -5.84 1.32
N LEU A 28 -6.00 -5.56 0.07
CA LEU A 28 -6.60 -4.53 -0.78
C LEU A 28 -7.34 -5.10 -1.99
N GLY A 29 -7.52 -6.42 -2.05
CA GLY A 29 -8.10 -7.09 -3.21
C GLY A 29 -7.23 -6.92 -4.47
N ARG A 30 -7.81 -7.16 -5.64
CA ARG A 30 -7.10 -6.96 -6.92
C ARG A 30 -6.98 -5.46 -7.22
N LEU A 31 -5.76 -4.94 -7.11
CA LEU A 31 -5.42 -3.61 -7.62
C LEU A 31 -5.01 -3.68 -9.10
N ASN A 32 -5.39 -2.66 -9.87
CA ASN A 32 -4.95 -2.53 -11.25
C ASN A 32 -3.45 -2.19 -11.32
N LYS A 33 -2.82 -2.58 -12.44
CA LYS A 33 -1.39 -2.37 -12.67
C LYS A 33 -0.96 -0.90 -12.54
N ASN A 34 -1.82 0.04 -12.95
CA ASN A 34 -1.57 1.47 -12.81
C ASN A 34 -1.57 1.93 -11.34
N THR A 35 -2.53 1.45 -10.55
CA THR A 35 -2.61 1.74 -9.11
C THR A 35 -1.38 1.20 -8.39
N LEU A 36 -0.95 -0.03 -8.69
CA LEU A 36 0.27 -0.62 -8.12
C LEU A 36 1.52 0.18 -8.46
N LYS A 37 1.68 0.58 -9.73
CA LYS A 37 2.81 1.44 -10.15
C LYS A 37 2.81 2.78 -9.43
N ALA A 38 1.65 3.40 -9.27
CA ALA A 38 1.55 4.66 -8.56
C ALA A 38 1.89 4.50 -7.07
N LEU A 39 1.44 3.41 -6.43
CA LEU A 39 1.77 3.11 -5.03
C LEU A 39 3.28 2.88 -4.84
N ALA A 40 3.95 2.23 -5.80
CA ALA A 40 5.39 2.02 -5.77
C ALA A 40 6.21 3.34 -5.81
N CYS A 41 5.62 4.46 -6.22
CA CYS A 41 6.28 5.78 -6.14
C CYS A 41 6.17 6.43 -4.75
N HIS A 42 5.30 5.93 -3.86
CA HIS A 42 5.04 6.52 -2.54
C HIS A 42 5.63 5.72 -1.37
N PHE A 43 5.98 4.46 -1.63
CA PHE A 43 6.51 3.53 -0.63
C PHE A 43 7.87 3.03 -1.12
N LYS A 44 8.78 2.80 -0.18
CA LYS A 44 10.10 2.23 -0.46
C LYS A 44 9.99 0.86 -1.12
N SER A 45 9.01 0.05 -0.70
CA SER A 45 8.71 -1.24 -1.32
C SER A 45 7.21 -1.52 -1.30
N VAL A 46 6.72 -2.14 -2.38
CA VAL A 46 5.34 -2.65 -2.50
C VAL A 46 5.43 -4.08 -3.03
N GLN A 47 5.09 -5.06 -2.20
CA GLN A 47 5.16 -6.48 -2.52
C GLN A 47 3.79 -7.12 -2.48
N LEU A 48 3.45 -7.89 -3.52
CA LEU A 48 2.24 -8.69 -3.56
C LEU A 48 2.49 -9.98 -2.78
N GLU A 49 1.70 -10.19 -1.72
CA GLU A 49 1.70 -11.41 -0.93
C GLU A 49 0.55 -12.34 -1.37
N PRO A 50 0.61 -13.64 -0.99
CA PRO A 50 -0.48 -14.56 -1.25
C PRO A 50 -1.81 -14.06 -0.67
N PHE A 51 -2.94 -14.57 -1.18
CA PHE A 51 -4.29 -14.26 -0.68
C PHE A 51 -4.73 -12.79 -0.81
N GLY A 52 -4.11 -12.01 -1.72
CA GLY A 52 -4.55 -10.64 -2.01
C GLY A 52 -4.05 -9.59 -1.02
N TYR A 53 -3.05 -9.94 -0.21
CA TYR A 53 -2.33 -9.00 0.64
C TYR A 53 -1.28 -8.25 -0.16
N ILE A 54 -1.07 -6.99 0.22
CA ILE A 54 -0.03 -6.15 -0.34
C ILE A 54 0.76 -5.59 0.83
N ARG A 55 2.05 -5.91 0.86
CA ARG A 55 2.99 -5.40 1.84
C ARG A 55 3.56 -4.08 1.36
N PHE A 56 3.46 -3.07 2.21
CA PHE A 56 4.00 -1.74 2.01
C PHE A 56 5.12 -1.49 3.02
N GLU A 57 6.23 -0.92 2.57
CA GLU A 57 7.34 -0.46 3.41
C GLU A 57 7.58 1.04 3.18
N ARG A 58 7.78 1.80 4.26
CA ARG A 58 8.08 3.23 4.23
C ARG A 58 9.59 3.49 4.16
#